data_AF-A0ABD1LQ24-F1
#
_entry.id   AF-A0ABD1LQ24-F1
#
_cell.length_a   1.000
_cell.length_b   1.000
_cell.length_c   1.000
_cell.angle_alpha   90.00
_cell.angle_beta   90.00
_cell.angle_gamma   90.00
#
_symmetry.space_group_name_H-M   'P 1'
#
loop_
_entity.id
_entity.type
_entity.pdbx_description
1 polymer ?
#
loop_
_entity_poly.entity_id
_entity_poly.type
_entity_poly.pdbx_seq_one_letter_code
_entity_poly.pdbx_strand_id
1 'polypeptide(L)'
;MLRDGVHPNAFTISAVLKAYKGLKAISCGHLAHALAFKIGVQESSIYVENAFMDMYATCCDGLNHGRIVFDDITTKIDVSELL
;
A
#
# COMPACT_ATOMS: atom_id res chain seq x y z
N MET A 1 -7.19 -17.57 6.68
CA MET A 1 -7.68 -16.17 6.71
C MET A 1 -8.84 -15.98 5.75
N LEU A 2 -8.64 -15.66 4.46
CA LEU A 2 -9.77 -15.40 3.54
C LEU A 2 -10.71 -16.60 3.34
N ARG A 3 -10.15 -17.82 3.23
CA ARG A 3 -10.94 -19.07 3.14
C ARG A 3 -11.78 -19.34 4.38
N ASP A 4 -11.39 -18.77 5.52
CA ASP A 4 -12.06 -18.94 6.81
C ASP A 4 -12.99 -17.75 7.11
N GLY A 5 -13.24 -16.87 6.13
CA GLY A 5 -14.09 -15.68 6.29
C GLY A 5 -13.44 -14.53 7.08
N VAL A 6 -12.15 -14.60 7.37
CA VAL A 6 -11.43 -13.56 8.11
C VAL A 6 -10.89 -12.52 7.13
N HIS A 7 -11.20 -11.25 7.36
CA HIS A 7 -10.69 -10.15 6.56
C HIS A 7 -9.25 -9.78 6.92
N PRO A 8 -8.40 -9.44 5.94
CA PRO A 8 -7.09 -8.87 6.20
C PRO A 8 -7.22 -7.57 6.99
N ASN A 9 -6.30 -7.33 7.92
CA ASN A 9 -6.16 -6.05 8.61
C ASN A 9 -4.92 -5.29 8.12
N ALA A 10 -4.69 -4.10 8.67
CA ALA A 10 -3.56 -3.24 8.33
C ALA A 10 -2.19 -3.94 8.44
N PHE A 11 -2.01 -4.78 9.47
CA PHE A 11 -0.78 -5.56 9.65
C PHE A 11 -0.60 -6.59 8.55
N THR A 12 -1.67 -7.28 8.18
CA THR A 12 -1.64 -8.30 7.12
C THR A 12 -1.30 -7.68 5.77
N ILE A 13 -1.96 -6.56 5.42
CA ILE A 13 -1.68 -5.85 4.16
C ILE A 13 -0.23 -5.36 4.14
N SER A 14 0.24 -4.74 5.22
CA SER A 14 1.63 -4.27 5.33
C SER A 14 2.66 -5.38 5.15
N ALA A 15 2.43 -6.56 5.73
CA ALA A 15 3.32 -7.71 5.59
C ALA A 15 3.37 -8.22 4.13
N VAL A 16 2.21 -8.30 3.48
CA VAL A 16 2.09 -8.70 2.07
C VAL A 16 2.82 -7.71 1.16
N LEU A 17 2.68 -6.40 1.39
CA LEU A 17 3.34 -5.36 0.60
C LEU A 17 4.87 -5.40 0.75
N LYS A 18 5.39 -5.65 1.96
CA LYS A 18 6.83 -5.86 2.16
C LYS A 18 7.35 -7.05 1.35
N ALA A 19 6.60 -8.16 1.33
CA ALA A 19 6.99 -9.33 0.53
C ALA A 19 6.98 -9.00 -0.98
N TYR A 20 5.93 -8.35 -1.48
CA TYR A 20 5.84 -7.96 -2.90
C TYR A 20 6.89 -6.93 -3.28
N LYS A 21 7.27 -6.03 -2.37
CA LYS A 21 8.40 -5.12 -2.55
C LYS A 21 9.70 -5.88 -2.76
N GLY A 22 10.01 -6.84 -1.88
CA GLY A 22 11.22 -7.66 -1.98
C GLY A 22 11.28 -8.49 -3.27
N LEU A 23 10.12 -8.92 -3.77
CA LEU A 23 9.99 -9.68 -5.01
C LEU A 23 9.87 -8.81 -6.27
N LYS A 24 9.85 -7.47 -6.13
CA LYS A 24 9.52 -6.51 -7.19
C LYS A 24 8.23 -6.85 -7.96
N ALA A 25 7.25 -7.41 -7.25
CA ALA A 25 6.04 -7.97 -7.83
C ALA A 25 4.93 -6.91 -7.97
N ILE A 26 5.10 -5.97 -8.90
CA ILE A 26 4.19 -4.82 -9.06
C ILE A 26 2.74 -5.21 -9.34
N SER A 27 2.50 -6.24 -10.15
CA SER A 27 1.14 -6.72 -10.46
C SER A 27 0.43 -7.25 -9.21
N CYS A 28 1.15 -7.94 -8.33
CA CYS A 28 0.63 -8.39 -7.04
C CYS A 28 0.35 -7.22 -6.11
N GLY A 29 1.20 -6.18 -6.17
CA GLY A 29 1.01 -4.90 -5.51
C GLY A 29 -0.32 -4.22 -5.86
N HIS A 30 -0.66 -4.14 -7.16
CA HIS A 30 -1.95 -3.61 -7.63
C HIS A 30 -3.14 -4.42 -7.09
N LEU A 31 -3.05 -5.76 -7.09
CA LEU A 31 -4.11 -6.60 -6.54
C LEU A 31 -4.30 -6.39 -5.04
N ALA A 32 -3.22 -6.24 -4.29
CA ALA A 32 -3.27 -5.92 -2.86
C ALA A 32 -3.90 -4.55 -2.60
N HIS A 33 -3.60 -3.56 -3.44
CA HIS A 33 -4.17 -2.22 -3.34
C HIS A 33 -5.69 -2.24 -3.59
N ALA A 34 -6.12 -2.84 -4.69
CA ALA A 34 -7.55 -2.99 -5.00
C ALA A 34 -8.31 -3.75 -3.90
N LEU A 35 -7.69 -4.80 -3.32
CA LEU A 35 -8.27 -5.51 -2.20
C LEU A 35 -8.41 -4.61 -0.96
N ALA A 36 -7.34 -3.90 -0.58
CA ALA A 36 -7.32 -3.02 0.59
C ALA A 36 -8.37 -1.91 0.50
N PHE A 37 -8.54 -1.31 -0.68
CA PHE A 37 -9.59 -0.35 -0.98
C PHE A 37 -10.99 -0.98 -0.83
N LYS A 38 -11.21 -2.14 -1.45
CA LYS A 38 -12.50 -2.85 -1.41
C LYS A 38 -12.95 -3.21 0.02
N ILE A 39 -12.00 -3.47 0.92
CA ILE A 39 -12.29 -3.83 2.32
C ILE A 39 -12.15 -2.66 3.30
N GLY A 40 -11.86 -1.44 2.81
CA GLY A 40 -11.76 -0.23 3.64
C GLY A 40 -10.56 -0.19 4.60
N VAL A 41 -9.53 -1.02 4.39
CA VAL A 41 -8.38 -1.09 5.31
C VAL A 41 -7.41 0.08 5.12
N GLN A 42 -7.39 0.68 3.94
CA GLN A 42 -6.49 1.80 3.61
C GLN A 42 -6.82 3.05 4.43
N GLU A 43 -8.10 3.38 4.56
CA GLU A 43 -8.59 4.52 5.37
C GLU A 43 -8.36 4.34 6.87
N SER A 44 -8.15 3.10 7.32
CA SER A 44 -7.99 2.78 8.74
C SER A 44 -6.56 3.00 9.26
N SER A 45 -5.56 3.19 8.38
CA SER A 45 -4.16 3.21 8.80
C SER A 45 -3.21 3.90 7.81
N ILE A 46 -2.63 5.02 8.24
CA ILE A 46 -1.53 5.72 7.55
C ILE A 46 -0.32 4.80 7.25
N TYR A 47 -0.13 3.76 8.06
CA TYR A 47 0.96 2.81 7.86
C TYR A 47 0.74 1.95 6.61
N VAL A 48 -0.52 1.65 6.28
CA VAL A 48 -0.88 0.90 5.08
C VAL A 48 -0.67 1.77 3.84
N GLU A 49 -1.09 3.03 3.89
CA GLU A 49 -0.84 4.01 2.82
C GLU A 49 0.67 4.18 2.54
N ASN A 50 1.47 4.35 3.60
CA ASN A 50 2.93 4.42 3.48
C ASN A 50 3.54 3.14 2.91
N ALA A 51 3.05 1.97 3.32
CA ALA A 51 3.53 0.68 2.79
C ALA A 51 3.21 0.52 1.29
N PHE A 52 2.06 1.02 0.83
CA PHE A 52 1.73 1.07 -0.59
C PHE A 52 2.70 2.00 -1.32
N MET A 53 2.88 3.23 -0.85
CA MET A 53 3.83 4.17 -1.47
C MET A 53 5.23 3.58 -1.61
N ASP A 54 5.78 3.01 -0.54
CA ASP A 54 7.11 2.38 -0.54
C ASP A 54 7.20 1.21 -1.53
N MET A 55 6.15 0.37 -1.60
CA MET A 55 6.10 -0.74 -2.56
C MET A 55 6.08 -0.23 -4.01
N TYR A 56 5.23 0.75 -4.32
CA TYR A 56 5.15 1.33 -5.66
C TYR A 56 6.43 2.07 -6.07
N ALA A 57 7.00 2.87 -5.16
CA ALA A 57 8.24 3.59 -5.40
C ALA A 57 9.43 2.65 -5.68
N THR A 58 9.44 1.47 -5.05
CA THR A 58 10.52 0.49 -5.22
C THR A 58 10.31 -0.44 -6.42
N CYS A 59 9.07 -0.78 -6.76
CA CYS A 59 8.76 -1.79 -7.78
C CYS A 59 8.49 -1.21 -9.17
N CYS A 60 8.16 0.08 -9.30
CA CYS A 60 7.97 0.73 -10.58
C CYS A 60 9.25 1.38 -11.08
N ASP A 61 9.59 1.15 -12.36
CA ASP A 61 10.54 1.99 -13.10
C ASP A 61 9.85 3.32 -13.44
N GLY A 62 9.82 4.24 -12.48
CA GLY A 62 9.49 5.64 -12.72
C GLY A 62 8.38 6.21 -11.84
N LEU A 63 8.56 7.49 -11.52
CA LEU A 63 7.70 8.37 -10.72
C LEU A 63 6.21 8.39 -11.09
N ASN A 64 5.82 7.90 -12.26
CA ASN A 64 4.45 8.04 -12.78
C ASN A 64 3.41 7.17 -12.07
N HIS A 65 3.76 5.99 -11.55
CA HIS A 65 2.78 5.09 -10.88
C HIS A 65 2.74 5.29 -9.35
N GLY A 66 3.88 5.60 -8.73
CA GLY A 66 3.90 6.01 -7.32
C GLY A 66 3.08 7.27 -7.06
N ARG A 67 3.02 8.16 -8.07
CA ARG A 67 2.23 9.41 -8.00
C ARG A 67 0.73 9.18 -8.00
N ILE A 68 0.21 8.17 -8.71
CA ILE A 68 -1.22 7.83 -8.68
C ILE A 68 -1.65 7.42 -7.26
N VAL A 69 -0.83 6.62 -6.59
CA VAL A 69 -1.09 6.23 -5.20
C VAL A 69 -0.91 7.40 -4.24
N PHE A 70 0.09 8.25 -4.46
CA PHE A 70 0.28 9.48 -3.69
C PHE A 70 -0.90 10.45 -3.82
N ASP A 71 -1.46 10.59 -5.02
CA ASP A 71 -2.59 11.46 -5.28
C ASP A 71 -3.86 10.94 -4.60
N ASP A 72 -4.07 9.62 -4.60
CA ASP A 72 -5.17 8.92 -3.91
C ASP A 72 -5.04 8.89 -2.37
N ILE A 73 -3.87 9.20 -1.81
CA ILE A 73 -3.69 9.29 -0.36
C ILE A 73 -4.41 10.55 0.16
N THR A 74 -5.38 10.30 1.04
CA THR A 74 -6.26 11.32 1.64
C THR A 74 -5.50 12.14 2.68
N THR A 75 -4.48 11.55 3.32
CA THR A 75 -3.65 12.21 4.35
C THR A 75 -2.20 12.27 3.89
N LYS A 76 -1.85 13.32 3.15
CA LYS A 76 -0.46 13.56 2.74
C LYS A 76 0.31 14.10 3.94
N ILE A 77 1.22 13.29 4.49
CA ILE A 77 2.12 13.75 5.55
C ILE A 77 3.27 14.51 4.88
N ASP A 78 3.38 15.80 5.17
CA ASP A 78 4.55 16.58 4.79
C ASP A 78 5.71 16.21 5.71
N VAL A 79 6.72 15.53 5.16
CA VAL A 79 7.94 15.17 5.90
C VAL A 79 8.81 16.38 6.25
N SER A 80 8.50 17.57 5.73
CA SER A 80 9.21 18.81 6.06
C SER A 80 8.77 19.48 7.37
N GLU A 81 7.65 19.07 7.97
CA GLU A 81 7.24 19.54 9.32
C GLU A 81 7.81 18.68 10.47
N LEU A 82 8.58 17.64 10.16
CA LEU A 82 9.21 16.73 11.15
C LEU A 82 10.73 16.97 11.31
N LEU A 83 11.27 18.06 10.77
CA LEU A 83 12.66 18.51 10.94
C LEU A 83 12.74 19.84 11.69
#